data_AF-A0A7J8TKZ3-F1
#
_entry.id   AF-A0A7J8TKZ3-F1
#
_cell.length_a   1.000
_cell.length_b   1.000
_cell.length_c   1.000
_cell.angle_alpha   90.00
_cell.angle_beta   90.00
_cell.angle_gamma   90.00
#
_symmetry.space_group_name_H-M   'P 1'
#
loop_
_entity.id
_entity.type
_entity.pdbx_description
1 polymer ?
#
loop_
_entity_poly.entity_id
_entity_poly.type
_entity_poly.pdbx_seq_one_letter_code
_entity_poly.pdbx_strand_id
1 'polypeptide(L)'
;MGKTEQNSVLLVPIFFFLLTISLPVSVYAKKPVAIPRKEDIPYIKCQVCEKIASQLVQQVQSKQTQISPKKISEYQIIEIAENVCNLKKEEADWILKIDIVEQGDKLELVEQNAEGICNTECKTIERTCQEVMGYSDTDVAEYIYTSKPDVESLTNYLCKDLTKACKTKPPPLPKDRTPGEPFVPKPTKEAEMEKMLRSMEGMPGAPNMQMYSREELMNMKNFGGDADDDEDEDEDQFPSNLGKVLRDKESKQTDWKQKIIKGVKDAGETLKRHATKVSFRVQKWWKGFKAAQSKSGKTEL
;
A
#
# COMPACT_ATOMS: atom_id res chain seq x y z
N MET A 1 -2.82 -88.66 -20.15
CA MET A 1 -3.19 -88.23 -21.52
C MET A 1 -4.15 -87.05 -21.38
N GLY A 2 -3.99 -86.00 -22.20
CA GLY A 2 -4.76 -84.75 -22.06
C GLY A 2 -3.92 -83.48 -22.24
N LYS A 3 -3.47 -83.20 -23.47
CA LYS A 3 -3.33 -81.82 -23.98
C LYS A 3 -4.77 -81.26 -24.21
N THR A 4 -5.12 -80.01 -24.50
CA THR A 4 -4.54 -78.86 -25.25
C THR A 4 -5.50 -77.67 -24.98
N GLU A 5 -5.17 -76.37 -24.99
CA GLU A 5 -3.90 -75.62 -24.83
C GLU A 5 -4.23 -74.10 -24.74
N GLN A 6 -3.23 -73.22 -24.62
CA GLN A 6 -3.15 -71.90 -25.31
C GLN A 6 -4.06 -70.70 -24.92
N ASN A 7 -3.48 -69.72 -24.22
CA ASN A 7 -3.54 -68.26 -24.49
C ASN A 7 -2.52 -67.58 -23.54
N SER A 8 -1.38 -67.01 -23.96
CA SER A 8 -1.10 -65.95 -24.96
C SER A 8 -1.33 -64.53 -24.42
N VAL A 9 -0.29 -63.68 -24.54
CA VAL A 9 -0.29 -62.20 -24.35
C VAL A 9 -0.38 -61.74 -22.88
N LEU A 10 0.72 -61.54 -22.14
CA LEU A 10 1.60 -60.34 -22.09
C LEU A 10 0.85 -59.00 -21.99
N LEU A 11 1.09 -58.25 -20.90
CA LEU A 11 0.81 -56.81 -20.73
C LEU A 11 -0.70 -56.47 -20.87
N VAL A 12 -1.42 -56.07 -19.82
CA VAL A 12 -1.26 -54.81 -19.09
C VAL A 12 -2.14 -54.85 -17.82
N PRO A 13 -1.62 -54.47 -16.65
CA PRO A 13 -2.45 -53.88 -15.59
C PRO A 13 -1.87 -52.57 -15.03
N ILE A 14 -1.20 -51.76 -15.87
CA ILE A 14 -0.61 -50.46 -15.48
C ILE A 14 -1.43 -49.27 -16.03
N PHE A 15 -2.44 -49.52 -16.88
CA PHE A 15 -3.21 -48.46 -17.54
C PHE A 15 -4.54 -48.07 -16.85
N PHE A 16 -4.84 -48.63 -15.68
CA PHE A 16 -6.04 -48.28 -14.89
C PHE A 16 -5.75 -47.42 -13.64
N PHE A 17 -4.51 -46.97 -13.46
CA PHE A 17 -4.08 -46.09 -12.35
C PHE A 17 -3.62 -44.70 -12.81
N LEU A 18 -3.98 -44.29 -14.03
CA LEU A 18 -3.54 -43.03 -14.68
C LEU A 18 -4.69 -42.13 -15.16
N LEU A 19 -5.90 -42.25 -14.60
CA LEU A 19 -7.08 -41.47 -15.02
C LEU A 19 -7.88 -40.81 -13.88
N THR A 20 -7.27 -40.59 -12.70
CA THR A 20 -7.95 -39.98 -11.53
C THR A 20 -7.14 -38.84 -10.87
N ILE A 21 -6.27 -38.16 -11.62
CA ILE A 21 -5.54 -36.98 -11.15
C ILE A 21 -5.78 -35.81 -12.12
N SER A 22 -6.00 -34.62 -11.58
CA SER A 22 -6.13 -33.33 -12.28
C SER A 22 -7.49 -32.99 -12.92
N LEU A 23 -8.56 -32.96 -12.11
CA LEU A 23 -9.43 -31.79 -12.17
C LEU A 23 -8.91 -30.78 -11.15
N PRO A 24 -8.21 -29.69 -11.57
CA PRO A 24 -8.10 -28.52 -10.71
C PRO A 24 -9.49 -27.93 -10.64
N VAL A 25 -10.27 -28.32 -9.61
CA VAL A 25 -11.44 -27.56 -9.21
C VAL A 25 -10.90 -26.27 -8.61
N SER A 26 -10.54 -25.33 -9.49
CA SER A 26 -10.34 -23.94 -9.15
C SER A 26 -11.71 -23.37 -8.78
N VAL A 27 -12.16 -23.73 -7.57
CA VAL A 27 -13.05 -22.88 -6.80
C VAL A 27 -12.26 -21.59 -6.61
N TYR A 28 -12.45 -20.67 -7.56
CA TYR A 28 -12.07 -19.29 -7.42
C TYR A 28 -13.00 -18.72 -6.35
N ALA A 29 -12.69 -19.04 -5.10
CA ALA A 29 -13.30 -18.42 -3.95
C ALA A 29 -12.95 -16.94 -4.07
N LYS A 30 -13.91 -16.16 -4.60
CA LYS A 30 -13.85 -14.69 -4.54
C LYS A 30 -13.45 -14.36 -3.11
N LYS A 31 -12.29 -13.70 -2.92
CA LYS A 31 -11.79 -13.34 -1.58
C LYS A 31 -12.99 -12.78 -0.81
N PRO A 32 -13.41 -13.36 0.33
CA PRO A 32 -14.63 -12.97 0.98
C PRO A 32 -14.58 -11.47 1.24
N VAL A 33 -15.60 -10.75 0.80
CA VAL A 33 -15.65 -9.29 0.99
C VAL A 33 -15.67 -9.05 2.49
N ALA A 34 -14.58 -8.51 3.02
CA ALA A 34 -14.44 -8.26 4.44
C ALA A 34 -15.56 -7.32 4.94
N ILE A 35 -16.15 -7.66 6.08
CA ILE A 35 -17.30 -6.96 6.65
C ILE A 35 -16.83 -6.28 7.94
N PRO A 36 -17.10 -4.98 8.16
CA PRO A 36 -16.71 -4.29 9.39
C PRO A 36 -17.43 -4.84 10.62
N ARG A 37 -16.70 -5.00 11.74
CA ARG A 37 -17.24 -5.28 13.07
C ARG A 37 -17.82 -4.01 13.66
N LYS A 38 -19.14 -3.85 13.54
CA LYS A 38 -19.82 -2.65 14.04
C LYS A 38 -19.78 -2.55 15.57
N GLU A 39 -19.62 -3.68 16.24
CA GLU A 39 -19.45 -3.78 17.68
C GLU A 39 -18.12 -3.19 18.16
N ASP A 40 -17.10 -3.07 17.30
CA ASP A 40 -15.76 -2.54 17.64
C ASP A 40 -15.70 -1.01 17.60
N ILE A 41 -16.56 -0.38 16.80
CA ILE A 41 -16.59 1.07 16.54
C ILE A 41 -16.58 1.91 17.84
N PRO A 42 -17.40 1.62 18.88
CA PRO A 42 -17.41 2.42 20.11
C PRO A 42 -16.08 2.41 20.89
N TYR A 43 -15.24 1.40 20.68
CA TYR A 43 -13.97 1.23 21.37
C TYR A 43 -12.82 1.99 20.67
N ILE A 44 -12.85 2.05 19.34
CA ILE A 44 -11.78 2.66 18.53
C ILE A 44 -12.10 4.07 18.02
N LYS A 45 -13.35 4.55 18.08
CA LYS A 45 -13.80 5.82 17.44
C LYS A 45 -12.91 7.03 17.73
N CYS A 46 -12.47 7.21 18.97
CA CYS A 46 -11.58 8.32 19.33
C CYS A 46 -10.18 8.15 18.71
N GLN A 47 -9.58 6.96 18.81
CA GLN A 47 -8.25 6.68 18.25
C GLN A 47 -8.22 6.83 16.71
N VAL A 48 -9.29 6.39 16.03
CA VAL A 48 -9.45 6.60 14.58
C VAL A 48 -9.50 8.10 14.27
N CYS A 49 -10.20 8.91 15.07
CA CYS A 49 -10.25 10.36 14.90
C CYS A 49 -8.88 11.04 15.08
N GLU A 50 -8.13 10.65 16.12
CA GLU A 50 -6.77 11.14 16.36
C GLU A 50 -5.82 10.77 15.20
N LYS A 51 -5.94 9.55 14.66
CA LYS A 51 -5.21 9.13 13.45
C LYS A 51 -5.62 9.95 12.22
N ILE A 52 -6.90 10.23 11.99
CA ILE A 52 -7.36 11.09 10.89
C ILE A 52 -6.73 12.48 10.99
N ALA A 53 -6.80 13.13 12.15
CA ALA A 53 -6.20 14.46 12.34
C ALA A 53 -4.68 14.45 12.06
N SER A 54 -3.96 13.42 12.52
CA SER A 54 -2.55 13.24 12.19
C SER A 54 -2.30 13.06 10.69
N GLN A 55 -3.13 12.26 10.00
CA GLN A 55 -2.98 11.97 8.57
C GLN A 55 -3.26 13.20 7.71
N LEU A 56 -4.33 13.95 7.99
CA LEU A 56 -4.67 15.17 7.26
C LEU A 56 -3.52 16.20 7.31
N VAL A 57 -2.97 16.47 8.49
CA VAL A 57 -1.83 17.38 8.65
C VAL A 57 -0.60 16.88 7.88
N GLN A 58 -0.27 15.59 8.00
CA GLN A 58 0.90 15.00 7.33
C GLN A 58 0.77 15.01 5.79
N GLN A 59 -0.40 14.66 5.26
CA GLN A 59 -0.65 14.62 3.82
C GLN A 59 -0.68 16.02 3.20
N VAL A 60 -1.29 17.00 3.87
CA VAL A 60 -1.27 18.41 3.46
C VAL A 60 0.16 18.97 3.45
N GLN A 61 0.95 18.70 4.49
CA GLN A 61 2.36 19.10 4.55
C GLN A 61 3.21 18.41 3.48
N SER A 62 2.96 17.13 3.21
CA SER A 62 3.62 16.37 2.13
C SER A 62 3.31 16.97 0.76
N LYS A 63 2.02 17.17 0.43
CA LYS A 63 1.57 17.76 -0.85
C LYS A 63 2.11 19.18 -1.03
N GLN A 64 2.10 20.01 0.02
CA GLN A 64 2.73 21.33 0.02
C GLN A 64 4.26 21.27 -0.20
N THR A 65 4.95 20.27 0.34
CA THR A 65 6.40 20.09 0.09
C THR A 65 6.66 19.70 -1.37
N GLN A 66 5.85 18.82 -1.94
CA GLN A 66 5.98 18.33 -3.32
C GLN A 66 5.73 19.42 -4.37
N ILE A 67 4.77 20.32 -4.16
CA ILE A 67 4.41 21.38 -5.13
C ILE A 67 5.17 22.71 -4.91
N SER A 68 6.00 22.79 -3.88
CA SER A 68 6.80 23.98 -3.55
C SER A 68 7.62 24.46 -4.77
N PRO A 69 7.64 25.78 -5.09
CA PRO A 69 7.22 26.92 -4.27
C PRO A 69 5.73 27.32 -4.42
N LYS A 70 4.91 26.55 -5.15
CA LYS A 70 3.46 26.84 -5.23
C LYS A 70 2.82 26.59 -3.87
N LYS A 71 1.80 27.38 -3.52
CA LYS A 71 0.97 27.11 -2.33
C LYS A 71 -0.06 26.05 -2.67
N ILE A 72 -0.34 25.16 -1.70
CA ILE A 72 -1.48 24.25 -1.79
C ILE A 72 -2.79 25.05 -1.82
N SER A 73 -3.70 24.69 -2.72
CA SER A 73 -5.03 25.30 -2.76
C SER A 73 -5.98 24.62 -1.78
N GLU A 74 -7.02 25.33 -1.39
CA GLU A 74 -8.13 24.80 -0.59
C GLU A 74 -8.75 23.54 -1.23
N TYR A 75 -9.00 23.56 -2.54
CA TYR A 75 -9.46 22.40 -3.31
C TYR A 75 -8.55 21.16 -3.14
N GLN A 76 -7.23 21.34 -3.11
CA GLN A 76 -6.27 20.24 -2.90
C GLN A 76 -6.28 19.68 -1.47
N ILE A 77 -6.82 20.43 -0.50
CA ILE A 77 -7.02 20.01 0.90
C ILE A 77 -8.39 19.32 1.04
N ILE A 78 -9.44 19.84 0.38
CA ILE A 78 -10.76 19.19 0.28
C ILE A 78 -10.59 17.78 -0.31
N GLU A 79 -9.88 17.65 -1.44
CA GLU A 79 -9.56 16.36 -2.07
C GLU A 79 -8.87 15.38 -1.09
N ILE A 80 -7.99 15.86 -0.20
CA ILE A 80 -7.39 15.01 0.84
C ILE A 80 -8.44 14.62 1.89
N ALA A 81 -9.24 15.56 2.37
CA ALA A 81 -10.24 15.34 3.40
C ALA A 81 -11.35 14.37 2.96
N GLU A 82 -11.83 14.46 1.72
CA GLU A 82 -12.79 13.54 1.11
C GLU A 82 -12.24 12.10 1.01
N ASN A 83 -10.95 11.96 0.67
CA ASN A 83 -10.36 10.65 0.34
C ASN A 83 -9.60 9.98 1.50
N VAL A 84 -9.39 10.65 2.64
CA VAL A 84 -8.66 10.09 3.81
C VAL A 84 -9.25 8.79 4.37
N CYS A 85 -10.54 8.52 4.11
CA CYS A 85 -11.25 7.30 4.50
C CYS A 85 -11.56 6.34 3.34
N ASN A 86 -11.07 6.60 2.12
CA ASN A 86 -11.42 5.84 0.92
C ASN A 86 -10.31 4.85 0.55
N LEU A 87 -10.45 3.56 0.88
CA LEU A 87 -9.41 2.54 0.65
C LEU A 87 -8.98 2.32 -0.81
N LYS A 88 -9.67 2.95 -1.78
CA LYS A 88 -9.25 2.98 -3.19
C LYS A 88 -8.22 4.07 -3.51
N LYS A 89 -7.93 4.94 -2.55
CA LYS A 89 -7.13 6.16 -2.71
C LYS A 89 -5.88 6.11 -1.84
N GLU A 90 -4.82 6.78 -2.28
CA GLU A 90 -3.55 6.78 -1.54
C GLU A 90 -3.67 7.52 -0.19
N GLU A 91 -4.60 8.47 -0.10
CA GLU A 91 -4.93 9.21 1.12
C GLU A 91 -5.44 8.30 2.26
N ALA A 92 -5.90 7.08 1.97
CA ALA A 92 -6.33 6.07 2.94
C ALA A 92 -5.32 4.93 3.16
N ASP A 93 -4.13 4.97 2.54
CA ASP A 93 -3.08 3.93 2.70
C ASP A 93 -2.69 3.69 4.17
N TRP A 94 -2.89 4.69 5.04
CA TRP A 94 -2.63 4.58 6.47
C TRP A 94 -3.51 3.53 7.17
N ILE A 95 -4.75 3.32 6.69
CA ILE A 95 -5.67 2.31 7.25
C ILE A 95 -5.10 0.91 7.05
N LEU A 96 -4.46 0.67 5.90
CA LEU A 96 -3.83 -0.61 5.57
C LEU A 96 -2.63 -0.95 6.47
N LYS A 97 -2.11 0.02 7.25
CA LYS A 97 -0.98 -0.17 8.16
C LYS A 97 -1.39 -0.28 9.62
N ILE A 98 -2.68 -0.26 9.94
CA ILE A 98 -3.16 -0.33 11.32
C ILE A 98 -3.72 -1.73 11.60
N ASP A 99 -3.37 -2.22 12.79
CA ASP A 99 -3.77 -3.48 13.41
C ASP A 99 -4.58 -3.16 14.68
N ILE A 100 -5.69 -3.87 14.95
CA ILE A 100 -6.54 -3.64 16.12
C ILE A 100 -6.17 -4.66 17.21
N VAL A 101 -5.21 -4.29 18.06
CA VAL A 101 -4.71 -5.19 19.11
C VAL A 101 -5.55 -5.13 20.37
N GLU A 102 -5.74 -6.29 21.02
CA GLU A 102 -6.40 -6.38 22.32
C GLU A 102 -5.37 -6.16 23.45
N GLN A 103 -5.53 -5.10 24.23
CA GLN A 103 -4.69 -4.77 25.39
C GLN A 103 -5.54 -4.74 26.65
N GLY A 104 -5.60 -5.89 27.33
CA GLY A 104 -6.38 -6.05 28.57
C GLY A 104 -7.89 -5.93 28.31
N ASP A 105 -8.50 -4.84 28.78
CA ASP A 105 -9.92 -4.54 28.62
C ASP A 105 -10.20 -3.51 27.50
N LYS A 106 -9.25 -3.27 26.58
CA LYS A 106 -9.34 -2.26 25.51
C LYS A 106 -8.82 -2.76 24.17
N LEU A 107 -9.26 -2.10 23.10
CA LEU A 107 -8.64 -2.17 21.78
C LEU A 107 -7.69 -0.98 21.60
N GLU A 108 -6.51 -1.23 21.03
CA GLU A 108 -5.58 -0.17 20.63
C GLU A 108 -5.21 -0.28 19.15
N LEU A 109 -5.04 0.86 18.48
CA LEU A 109 -4.62 0.93 17.08
C LEU A 109 -3.09 0.96 16.97
N VAL A 110 -2.48 -0.18 16.62
CA VAL A 110 -1.02 -0.30 16.44
C VAL A 110 -0.64 -0.11 14.98
N GLU A 111 0.36 0.72 14.73
CA GLU A 111 0.86 1.01 13.39
C GLU A 111 2.01 0.06 13.01
N GLN A 112 1.86 -0.61 11.88
CA GLN A 112 2.72 -1.65 11.36
C GLN A 112 3.66 -1.10 10.26
N ASN A 113 4.84 -1.70 10.11
CA ASN A 113 5.87 -1.25 9.17
C ASN A 113 5.57 -1.58 7.69
N ALA A 114 4.49 -2.29 7.40
CA ALA A 114 4.08 -2.73 6.07
C ALA A 114 2.56 -2.58 5.90
N GLU A 115 2.07 -2.54 4.66
CA GLU A 115 0.63 -2.64 4.39
C GLU A 115 0.17 -4.09 4.61
N GLY A 116 -0.92 -4.27 5.35
CA GLY A 116 -1.59 -5.54 5.58
C GLY A 116 -2.66 -5.85 4.55
N ILE A 117 -3.05 -7.12 4.47
CA ILE A 117 -4.23 -7.53 3.70
C ILE A 117 -5.46 -6.92 4.37
N CYS A 118 -6.26 -6.18 3.59
CA CYS A 118 -7.44 -5.50 4.13
C CYS A 118 -8.56 -6.50 4.40
N ASN A 119 -8.57 -7.02 5.62
CA ASN A 119 -9.64 -7.88 6.12
C ASN A 119 -10.64 -7.07 6.97
N THR A 120 -11.32 -7.72 7.91
CA THR A 120 -12.42 -7.16 8.71
C THR A 120 -11.96 -5.98 9.60
N GLU A 121 -10.74 -6.02 10.14
CA GLU A 121 -10.21 -4.92 10.96
C GLU A 121 -9.97 -3.64 10.16
N CYS A 122 -9.29 -3.76 9.01
CA CYS A 122 -9.14 -2.68 8.04
C CYS A 122 -10.51 -2.07 7.65
N LYS A 123 -11.52 -2.92 7.41
CA LYS A 123 -12.89 -2.46 7.13
C LYS A 123 -13.59 -1.81 8.33
N THR A 124 -13.29 -2.26 9.54
CA THR A 124 -13.78 -1.64 10.79
C THR A 124 -13.21 -0.24 10.97
N ILE A 125 -11.92 -0.04 10.65
CA ILE A 125 -11.27 1.28 10.67
C ILE A 125 -11.81 2.16 9.55
N GLU A 126 -11.93 1.67 8.30
CA GLU A 126 -12.57 2.40 7.19
C GLU A 126 -13.98 2.88 7.56
N ARG A 127 -14.79 1.98 8.11
CA ARG A 127 -16.16 2.30 8.54
C ARG A 127 -16.19 3.33 9.66
N THR A 128 -15.31 3.19 10.65
CA THR A 128 -15.18 4.15 11.75
C THR A 128 -14.71 5.51 11.23
N CYS A 129 -13.79 5.54 10.27
CA CYS A 129 -13.29 6.74 9.63
C CYS A 129 -14.42 7.50 8.94
N GLN A 130 -15.24 6.80 8.15
CA GLN A 130 -16.43 7.35 7.51
C GLN A 130 -17.45 7.89 8.53
N GLU A 131 -17.62 7.24 9.69
CA GLU A 131 -18.50 7.69 10.79
C GLU A 131 -17.92 8.81 11.67
N VAL A 132 -16.63 9.11 11.53
CA VAL A 132 -15.97 10.28 12.15
C VAL A 132 -16.02 11.44 11.16
N MET A 133 -15.52 11.28 9.94
CA MET A 133 -15.50 12.34 8.93
C MET A 133 -16.92 12.76 8.53
N GLY A 134 -17.81 11.82 8.19
CA GLY A 134 -19.21 12.12 7.88
C GLY A 134 -19.38 13.16 6.76
N TYR A 135 -19.86 14.35 7.13
CA TYR A 135 -19.99 15.54 6.28
C TYR A 135 -19.08 16.70 6.74
N SER A 136 -18.02 16.39 7.49
CA SER A 136 -17.10 17.35 8.11
C SER A 136 -15.90 17.65 7.21
N ASP A 137 -15.77 16.99 6.06
CA ASP A 137 -14.66 17.11 5.13
C ASP A 137 -14.42 18.55 4.66
N THR A 138 -15.47 19.30 4.34
CA THR A 138 -15.39 20.73 3.99
C THR A 138 -14.96 21.59 5.17
N ASP A 139 -15.60 21.42 6.33
CA ASP A 139 -15.33 22.21 7.56
C ASP A 139 -13.88 22.01 8.04
N VAL A 140 -13.39 20.77 7.93
CA VAL A 140 -12.03 20.37 8.25
C VAL A 140 -11.03 20.93 7.25
N ALA A 141 -11.34 20.88 5.95
CA ALA A 141 -10.49 21.46 4.92
C ALA A 141 -10.38 22.99 5.04
N GLU A 142 -11.48 23.69 5.31
CA GLU A 142 -11.50 25.13 5.59
C GLU A 142 -10.62 25.45 6.81
N TYR A 143 -10.80 24.74 7.93
CA TYR A 143 -10.00 24.95 9.13
C TYR A 143 -8.50 24.72 8.89
N ILE A 144 -8.14 23.67 8.14
CA ILE A 144 -6.74 23.40 7.78
C ILE A 144 -6.17 24.50 6.89
N TYR A 145 -6.91 24.94 5.86
CA TYR A 145 -6.47 25.96 4.91
C TYR A 145 -6.27 27.34 5.57
N THR A 146 -7.24 27.75 6.38
CA THR A 146 -7.26 29.06 7.05
C THR A 146 -6.29 29.12 8.23
N SER A 147 -6.37 28.15 9.15
CA SER A 147 -5.69 28.21 10.46
C SER A 147 -4.33 27.53 10.46
N LYS A 148 -4.08 26.60 9.52
CA LYS A 148 -2.85 25.78 9.43
C LYS A 148 -2.48 25.14 10.78
N PRO A 149 -3.42 24.39 11.38
CA PRO A 149 -3.25 23.80 12.70
C PRO A 149 -2.10 22.79 12.72
N ASP A 150 -1.52 22.60 13.90
CA ASP A 150 -0.76 21.40 14.20
C ASP A 150 -1.71 20.21 14.49
N VAL A 151 -1.13 19.03 14.70
CA VAL A 151 -1.89 17.80 14.94
C VAL A 151 -2.78 17.92 16.19
N GLU A 152 -2.30 18.56 17.26
CA GLU A 152 -3.08 18.74 18.49
C GLU A 152 -4.28 19.68 18.27
N SER A 153 -4.06 20.82 17.63
CA SER A 153 -5.13 21.79 17.33
C SER A 153 -6.20 21.18 16.43
N LEU A 154 -5.80 20.46 15.38
CA LEU A 154 -6.76 19.75 14.51
C LEU A 154 -7.47 18.61 15.25
N THR A 155 -6.78 17.87 16.11
CA THR A 155 -7.38 16.80 16.93
C THR A 155 -8.44 17.36 17.88
N ASN A 156 -8.18 18.50 18.51
CA ASN A 156 -9.16 19.17 19.37
C ASN A 156 -10.41 19.58 18.56
N TYR A 157 -10.21 20.31 17.48
CA TYR A 157 -11.30 20.76 16.60
C TYR A 157 -12.13 19.58 16.04
N LEU A 158 -11.47 18.64 15.35
CA LEU A 158 -12.14 17.49 14.72
C LEU A 158 -12.79 16.57 15.76
N CYS A 159 -12.05 16.15 16.78
CA CYS A 159 -12.44 15.01 17.61
C CYS A 159 -13.23 15.38 18.88
N LYS A 160 -13.13 16.62 19.36
CA LYS A 160 -13.83 17.07 20.56
C LYS A 160 -15.00 17.99 20.22
N ASP A 161 -14.77 18.95 19.32
CA ASP A 161 -15.75 20.01 19.05
C ASP A 161 -16.72 19.64 17.93
N LEU A 162 -16.20 19.26 16.77
CA LEU A 162 -16.97 18.98 15.55
C LEU A 162 -17.68 17.61 15.62
N THR A 163 -16.91 16.52 15.57
CA THR A 163 -17.44 15.15 15.50
C THR A 163 -17.82 14.57 16.87
N LYS A 164 -17.27 15.14 17.95
CA LYS A 164 -17.39 14.66 19.35
C LYS A 164 -16.93 13.21 19.55
N ALA A 165 -16.17 12.64 18.62
CA ALA A 165 -15.64 11.27 18.65
C ALA A 165 -14.87 10.92 19.95
N CYS A 166 -14.17 11.89 20.54
CA CYS A 166 -13.40 11.75 21.77
C CYS A 166 -14.09 12.34 23.02
N LYS A 167 -15.38 12.70 22.94
CA LYS A 167 -16.10 13.29 24.09
C LYS A 167 -16.36 12.30 25.22
N THR A 168 -16.56 11.03 24.88
CA THR A 168 -16.74 9.92 25.83
C THR A 168 -15.55 8.98 25.78
N LYS A 169 -15.06 8.55 26.94
CA LYS A 169 -14.04 7.49 27.00
C LYS A 169 -14.63 6.17 26.45
N PRO A 170 -13.86 5.37 25.69
CA PRO A 170 -14.25 4.02 25.31
C PRO A 170 -14.74 3.19 26.50
N PRO A 171 -15.83 2.41 26.35
CA PRO A 171 -16.22 1.44 27.37
C PRO A 171 -15.18 0.29 27.47
N PRO A 172 -15.15 -0.47 28.57
CA PRO A 172 -14.33 -1.68 28.67
C PRO A 172 -14.90 -2.80 27.79
N LEU A 173 -14.04 -3.66 27.24
CA LEU A 173 -14.45 -4.74 26.35
C LEU A 173 -15.30 -5.83 27.04
N PRO A 174 -16.27 -6.43 26.33
CA PRO A 174 -16.98 -7.62 26.80
C PRO A 174 -16.04 -8.81 26.93
N LYS A 175 -16.21 -9.63 27.98
CA LYS A 175 -15.36 -10.81 28.25
C LYS A 175 -15.60 -11.98 27.29
N ASP A 176 -16.74 -11.96 26.61
CA ASP A 176 -17.24 -12.93 25.63
C ASP A 176 -16.99 -12.50 24.18
N ARG A 177 -16.32 -11.35 23.99
CA ARG A 177 -15.84 -10.89 22.68
C ARG A 177 -14.95 -11.94 22.04
N THR A 178 -15.20 -12.27 20.78
CA THR A 178 -14.25 -13.01 19.94
C THR A 178 -13.09 -12.10 19.52
N PRO A 179 -11.82 -12.50 19.74
CA PRO A 179 -10.66 -11.70 19.33
C PRO A 179 -10.64 -11.31 17.86
N GLY A 180 -9.83 -10.29 17.56
CA GLY A 180 -9.48 -9.88 16.20
C GLY A 180 -8.80 -10.98 15.38
N GLU A 181 -8.64 -10.72 14.09
CA GLU A 181 -7.85 -11.59 13.21
C GLU A 181 -6.41 -11.07 13.15
N PRO A 182 -5.38 -11.92 13.14
CA PRO A 182 -4.01 -11.43 13.18
C PRO A 182 -3.65 -10.67 11.91
N PHE A 183 -2.97 -9.52 12.06
CA PHE A 183 -2.43 -8.76 10.94
C PHE A 183 -1.56 -9.63 10.02
N VAL A 184 -1.95 -9.71 8.74
CA VAL A 184 -1.18 -10.40 7.69
C VAL A 184 -0.54 -9.34 6.77
N PRO A 185 0.79 -9.15 6.78
CA PRO A 185 1.45 -8.22 5.87
C PRO A 185 1.30 -8.69 4.41
N LYS A 186 0.99 -7.76 3.50
CA LYS A 186 0.99 -8.03 2.06
C LYS A 186 2.40 -8.35 1.56
N PRO A 187 2.55 -9.22 0.56
CA PRO A 187 3.79 -9.34 -0.21
C PRO A 187 4.17 -7.97 -0.80
N THR A 188 5.43 -7.56 -0.69
CA THR A 188 5.88 -6.20 -1.07
C THR A 188 5.52 -5.83 -2.51
N LYS A 189 5.66 -6.77 -3.45
CA LYS A 189 5.29 -6.58 -4.86
C LYS A 189 3.78 -6.37 -5.08
N GLU A 190 2.94 -6.96 -4.24
CA GLU A 190 1.47 -6.82 -4.30
C GLU A 190 1.08 -5.45 -3.75
N ALA A 191 1.64 -5.04 -2.60
CA ALA A 191 1.46 -3.71 -2.04
C ALA A 191 1.94 -2.59 -2.98
N GLU A 192 3.13 -2.70 -3.57
CA GLU A 192 3.66 -1.72 -4.54
C GLU A 192 2.78 -1.60 -5.80
N MET A 193 2.28 -2.73 -6.32
CA MET A 193 1.40 -2.76 -7.48
C MET A 193 0.02 -2.16 -7.18
N GLU A 194 -0.60 -2.54 -6.06
CA GLU A 194 -1.89 -1.96 -5.66
C GLU A 194 -1.78 -0.46 -5.38
N LYS A 195 -0.71 -0.01 -4.70
CA LYS A 195 -0.47 1.41 -4.45
C LYS A 195 -0.30 2.20 -5.75
N MET A 196 0.39 1.63 -6.74
CA MET A 196 0.47 2.23 -8.08
C MET A 196 -0.92 2.36 -8.71
N LEU A 197 -1.78 1.33 -8.62
CA LEU A 197 -3.16 1.39 -9.11
C LEU A 197 -3.97 2.49 -8.39
N ARG A 198 -3.93 2.54 -7.05
CA ARG A 198 -4.63 3.58 -6.26
C ARG A 198 -4.20 5.00 -6.66
N SER A 199 -2.91 5.23 -6.90
CA SER A 199 -2.38 6.53 -7.37
C SER A 199 -2.83 6.92 -8.80
N MET A 200 -3.38 5.99 -9.56
CA MET A 200 -3.94 6.23 -10.91
C MET A 200 -5.48 6.41 -10.89
N GLU A 201 -6.17 5.93 -9.85
CA GLU A 201 -7.64 6.01 -9.74
C GLU A 201 -8.07 7.46 -9.41
N GLY A 202 -8.44 8.22 -10.44
CA GLY A 202 -8.91 9.62 -10.32
C GLY A 202 -8.19 10.63 -11.21
N MET A 203 -7.23 10.22 -12.03
CA MET A 203 -6.55 11.14 -12.95
C MET A 203 -7.53 11.67 -14.01
N PRO A 204 -7.66 13.00 -14.21
CA PRO A 204 -8.59 13.56 -15.20
C PRO A 204 -8.22 13.11 -16.62
N GLY A 205 -9.18 12.51 -17.34
CA GLY A 205 -9.01 12.10 -18.75
C GLY A 205 -9.23 10.62 -19.07
N ALA A 206 -9.59 9.76 -18.12
CA ALA A 206 -9.94 8.36 -18.38
C ALA A 206 -11.29 7.93 -17.75
N PRO A 207 -12.45 8.43 -18.24
CA PRO A 207 -13.74 8.22 -17.56
C PRO A 207 -14.29 6.78 -17.63
N ASN A 208 -13.89 6.01 -18.65
CA ASN A 208 -14.51 4.72 -18.99
C ASN A 208 -13.54 3.51 -18.94
N MET A 209 -12.32 3.67 -18.42
CA MET A 209 -11.39 2.53 -18.33
C MET A 209 -11.69 1.73 -17.06
N GLN A 210 -12.47 0.65 -17.20
CA GLN A 210 -12.75 -0.26 -16.09
C GLN A 210 -11.43 -0.86 -15.56
N MET A 211 -11.17 -0.68 -14.26
CA MET A 211 -10.06 -1.37 -13.59
C MET A 211 -10.40 -2.87 -13.46
N TYR A 212 -9.95 -3.66 -14.42
CA TYR A 212 -9.97 -5.10 -14.28
C TYR A 212 -8.97 -5.54 -13.21
N SER A 213 -9.44 -6.35 -12.27
CA SER A 213 -8.58 -7.02 -11.31
C SER A 213 -7.60 -7.98 -12.02
N ARG A 214 -6.51 -8.35 -11.36
CA ARG A 214 -5.50 -9.28 -11.92
C ARG A 214 -6.15 -10.59 -12.39
N GLU A 215 -7.19 -10.98 -11.67
CA GLU A 215 -7.97 -12.19 -11.84
C GLU A 215 -8.82 -12.10 -13.13
N GLU A 216 -9.43 -10.94 -13.40
CA GLU A 216 -10.16 -10.67 -14.66
C GLU A 216 -9.22 -10.57 -15.87
N LEU A 217 -8.07 -9.92 -15.72
CA LEU A 217 -7.04 -9.86 -16.79
C LEU A 217 -6.48 -11.24 -17.16
N MET A 218 -6.39 -12.15 -16.20
CA MET A 218 -6.04 -13.55 -16.45
C MET A 218 -7.18 -14.32 -17.13
N ASN A 219 -8.43 -14.02 -16.78
CA ASN A 219 -9.61 -14.71 -17.32
C ASN A 219 -9.96 -14.26 -18.75
N MET A 220 -9.77 -12.97 -19.07
CA MET A 220 -9.98 -12.40 -20.41
C MET A 220 -9.05 -12.99 -21.47
N LYS A 221 -7.88 -13.51 -21.08
CA LYS A 221 -6.88 -14.04 -22.01
C LYS A 221 -7.27 -15.37 -22.68
N ASN A 222 -8.48 -15.86 -22.42
CA ASN A 222 -8.97 -17.17 -22.86
C ASN A 222 -10.11 -17.12 -23.89
N PHE A 223 -10.48 -15.92 -24.38
CA PHE A 223 -11.41 -15.75 -25.52
C PHE A 223 -10.64 -15.34 -26.78
N GLY A 224 -10.13 -16.36 -27.48
CA GLY A 224 -9.87 -16.29 -28.92
C GLY A 224 -10.69 -17.39 -29.57
N GLY A 225 -11.74 -17.02 -30.32
CA GLY A 225 -12.69 -17.98 -30.87
C GLY A 225 -13.86 -17.28 -31.57
N ASP A 226 -13.72 -17.22 -32.89
CA ASP A 226 -14.74 -17.03 -33.93
C ASP A 226 -15.49 -15.68 -34.02
N ALA A 227 -15.72 -15.32 -35.28
CA ALA A 227 -16.40 -14.10 -35.73
C ALA A 227 -17.86 -14.41 -36.06
N ASP A 228 -18.69 -13.38 -36.07
CA ASP A 228 -19.64 -13.14 -37.16
C ASP A 228 -19.86 -11.62 -37.25
N ASP A 229 -20.14 -11.14 -38.46
CA ASP A 229 -20.29 -9.72 -38.79
C ASP A 229 -21.58 -9.11 -38.19
N ASP A 230 -21.49 -7.85 -37.78
CA ASP A 230 -22.55 -6.87 -38.01
C ASP A 230 -21.87 -5.52 -38.33
N GLU A 231 -22.23 -4.95 -39.48
CA GLU A 231 -21.65 -3.73 -40.03
C GLU A 231 -22.13 -2.49 -39.25
N ASP A 232 -21.22 -1.56 -38.95
CA ASP A 232 -21.52 -0.13 -38.95
C ASP A 232 -20.22 0.67 -39.17
N GLU A 233 -20.24 1.58 -40.14
CA GLU A 233 -19.07 2.34 -40.61
C GLU A 233 -18.71 3.49 -39.65
N ASP A 234 -17.44 3.60 -39.28
CA ASP A 234 -16.78 4.88 -38.94
C ASP A 234 -15.24 4.69 -39.00
N GLU A 235 -14.65 4.85 -40.19
CA GLU A 235 -13.19 4.83 -40.39
C GLU A 235 -12.51 6.10 -39.84
N ASP A 236 -12.46 6.24 -38.52
CA ASP A 236 -11.68 7.29 -37.87
C ASP A 236 -10.17 6.98 -37.98
N GLN A 237 -9.55 7.51 -39.04
CA GLN A 237 -8.15 7.33 -39.43
C GLN A 237 -7.18 7.58 -38.26
N PHE A 238 -6.75 6.51 -37.60
CA PHE A 238 -5.78 6.56 -36.50
C PHE A 238 -4.52 7.36 -36.92
N PRO A 239 -4.15 8.44 -36.20
CA PRO A 239 -3.03 9.28 -36.60
C PRO A 239 -1.71 8.51 -36.44
N SER A 240 -1.09 8.18 -37.58
CA SER A 240 0.16 7.41 -37.73
C SER A 240 1.36 7.97 -36.96
N ASN A 241 1.25 9.18 -36.41
CA ASN A 241 2.23 9.81 -35.55
C ASN A 241 2.23 9.30 -34.09
N LEU A 242 1.15 8.68 -33.61
CA LEU A 242 1.03 8.27 -32.20
C LEU A 242 2.06 7.18 -31.82
N GLY A 243 2.24 6.16 -32.68
CA GLY A 243 3.24 5.11 -32.47
C GLY A 243 4.69 5.63 -32.43
N LYS A 244 4.98 6.71 -33.19
CA LYS A 244 6.29 7.37 -33.17
C LYS A 244 6.52 8.13 -31.86
N VAL A 245 5.51 8.88 -31.39
CA VAL A 245 5.58 9.60 -30.10
C VAL A 245 5.72 8.64 -28.92
N LEU A 246 5.02 7.51 -28.93
CA LEU A 246 5.16 6.48 -27.87
C LEU A 246 6.58 5.88 -27.85
N ARG A 247 7.12 5.50 -29.01
CA ARG A 247 8.47 4.93 -29.12
C ARG A 247 9.59 5.94 -28.79
N ASP A 248 9.39 7.21 -29.12
CA ASP A 248 10.30 8.31 -28.73
C ASP A 248 10.19 8.65 -27.22
N LYS A 249 9.03 8.41 -26.59
CA LYS A 249 8.83 8.58 -25.14
C LYS A 249 9.45 7.43 -24.35
N GLU A 250 9.32 6.19 -24.84
CA GLU A 250 9.87 4.98 -24.21
C GLU A 250 11.41 4.89 -24.32
N SER A 251 11.97 5.26 -25.46
CA SER A 251 13.43 5.39 -25.63
C SER A 251 14.02 6.48 -24.73
N LYS A 252 13.37 7.66 -24.63
CA LYS A 252 13.75 8.68 -23.63
C LYS A 252 13.55 8.19 -22.18
N GLN A 253 12.57 7.32 -21.93
CA GLN A 253 12.30 6.79 -20.60
C GLN A 253 13.37 5.81 -20.12
N THR A 254 13.88 4.97 -21.03
CA THR A 254 14.99 4.06 -20.74
C THR A 254 16.31 4.82 -20.56
N ASP A 255 16.57 5.84 -21.39
CA ASP A 255 17.79 6.64 -21.32
C ASP A 255 17.90 7.48 -20.02
N TRP A 256 16.79 8.11 -19.54
CA TRP A 256 16.84 8.81 -18.25
C TRP A 256 17.03 7.88 -17.06
N LYS A 257 16.45 6.66 -17.09
CA LYS A 257 16.66 5.65 -16.04
C LYS A 257 18.14 5.25 -15.96
N GLN A 258 18.80 5.01 -17.10
CA GLN A 258 20.24 4.74 -17.11
C GLN A 258 21.06 5.92 -16.59
N LYS A 259 20.70 7.16 -16.94
CA LYS A 259 21.38 8.37 -16.47
C LYS A 259 21.28 8.56 -14.95
N ILE A 260 20.12 8.26 -14.34
CA ILE A 260 19.95 8.30 -12.88
C ILE A 260 20.73 7.16 -12.20
N ILE A 261 20.64 5.92 -12.70
CA ILE A 261 21.37 4.78 -12.14
C ILE A 261 22.89 5.05 -12.15
N LYS A 262 23.40 5.64 -13.25
CA LYS A 262 24.81 6.05 -13.34
C LYS A 262 25.15 7.15 -12.34
N GLY A 263 24.32 8.19 -12.22
CA GLY A 263 24.52 9.27 -11.24
C GLY A 263 24.54 8.77 -9.79
N VAL A 264 23.65 7.86 -9.42
CA VAL A 264 23.62 7.23 -8.07
C VAL A 264 24.88 6.38 -7.85
N LYS A 265 25.32 5.63 -8.86
CA LYS A 265 26.56 4.83 -8.77
C LYS A 265 27.80 5.71 -8.61
N ASP A 266 27.95 6.74 -9.44
CA ASP A 266 29.09 7.66 -9.40
C ASP A 266 29.14 8.47 -8.08
N ALA A 267 27.97 8.87 -7.56
CA ALA A 267 27.84 9.49 -6.24
C ALA A 267 28.20 8.51 -5.11
N GLY A 268 27.74 7.26 -5.18
CA GLY A 268 28.06 6.19 -4.23
C GLY A 268 29.55 5.83 -4.22
N GLU A 269 30.20 5.73 -5.38
CA GLU A 269 31.65 5.52 -5.49
C GLU A 269 32.44 6.72 -4.94
N THR A 270 31.96 7.94 -5.16
CA THR A 270 32.56 9.17 -4.59
C THR A 270 32.45 9.18 -3.06
N LEU A 271 31.25 8.92 -2.52
CA LEU A 271 31.04 8.76 -1.07
C LEU A 271 31.91 7.66 -0.47
N LYS A 272 32.04 6.50 -1.15
CA LYS A 272 32.91 5.40 -0.71
C LYS A 272 34.39 5.81 -0.67
N ARG A 273 34.87 6.59 -1.64
CA ARG A 273 36.24 7.16 -1.62
C ARG A 273 36.42 8.15 -0.46
N HIS A 274 35.45 9.02 -0.21
CA HIS A 274 35.50 9.98 0.91
C HIS A 274 35.45 9.28 2.27
N ALA A 275 34.55 8.31 2.47
CA ALA A 275 34.45 7.52 3.69
C ALA A 275 35.75 6.75 3.97
N THR A 276 36.36 6.14 2.95
CA THR A 276 37.65 5.44 3.08
C THR A 276 38.79 6.42 3.44
N LYS A 277 38.77 7.64 2.87
CA LYS A 277 39.76 8.68 3.19
C LYS A 277 39.62 9.22 4.62
N VAL A 278 38.38 9.30 5.13
CA VAL A 278 38.10 9.67 6.53
C VAL A 278 38.48 8.54 7.49
N SER A 279 38.14 7.28 7.19
CA SER A 279 38.50 6.14 8.07
C SER A 279 40.01 5.98 8.21
N PHE A 280 40.79 6.13 7.14
CA PHE A 280 42.26 6.16 7.22
C PHE A 280 42.81 7.32 8.06
N ARG A 281 42.18 8.52 8.00
CA ARG A 281 42.57 9.66 8.85
C ARG A 281 42.27 9.40 10.32
N VAL A 282 41.08 8.90 10.65
CA VAL A 282 40.69 8.53 12.02
C VAL A 282 41.60 7.43 12.57
N GLN A 283 41.88 6.39 11.78
CA GLN A 283 42.77 5.30 12.19
C GLN A 283 44.23 5.78 12.43
N LYS A 284 44.74 6.72 11.61
CA LYS A 284 46.06 7.32 11.82
C LYS A 284 46.11 8.20 13.05
N TRP A 285 45.07 9.00 13.30
CA TRP A 285 44.93 9.82 14.50
C TRP A 285 44.87 8.96 15.77
N TRP A 286 44.06 7.89 15.77
CA TRP A 286 43.94 6.96 16.90
C TRP A 286 45.24 6.21 17.20
N LYS A 287 46.01 5.81 16.18
CA LYS A 287 47.35 5.22 16.35
C LYS A 287 48.34 6.23 16.94
N GLY A 288 48.28 7.49 16.51
CA GLY A 288 49.08 8.58 17.10
C GLY A 288 48.75 8.82 18.57
N PHE A 289 47.47 8.85 18.93
CA PHE A 289 47.02 9.03 20.30
C PHE A 289 47.50 7.92 21.23
N LYS A 290 47.38 6.65 20.82
CA LYS A 290 47.91 5.50 21.59
C LYS A 290 49.43 5.55 21.76
N ALA A 291 50.17 6.00 20.75
CA ALA A 291 51.63 6.12 20.83
C ALA A 291 52.11 7.31 21.71
N ALA A 292 51.28 8.36 21.86
CA ALA A 292 51.53 9.43 22.82
C ALA A 292 51.24 8.96 24.25
N GLN A 293 50.12 8.27 24.47
CA GLN A 293 49.72 7.74 25.78
C GLN A 293 50.73 6.71 26.32
N SER A 294 51.35 5.89 25.46
CA SER A 294 52.42 4.96 25.89
C SER A 294 53.76 5.64 26.23
N LYS A 295 53.92 6.94 25.93
CA LYS A 295 55.12 7.71 26.30
C LYS A 295 54.96 8.49 27.61
N SER A 296 53.75 8.90 28.00
CA SER A 296 53.53 9.61 29.28
C SER A 296 53.46 8.67 30.49
N GLY A 297 53.46 7.35 30.29
CA GLY A 297 53.47 6.34 31.37
C GLY A 297 54.87 5.83 31.74
N LYS A 298 55.95 6.57 31.42
CA LYS A 298 57.34 6.14 31.64
C LYS A 298 58.22 7.23 32.27
N THR A 299 57.66 7.97 33.23
CA THR A 299 58.39 9.03 33.97
C THR A 299 58.00 9.08 35.45
N GLU A 300 58.02 7.94 36.15
CA GLU A 300 58.20 7.88 37.61
C GLU A 300 58.98 6.59 37.98
N LEU A 301 60.30 6.75 38.10
CA LEU A 301 61.25 6.05 38.99
C LEU A 301 62.69 6.50 38.66
#